data_AF-A0A3D8M411-F1
#
_entry.id   AF-A0A3D8M411-F1
#
_cell.length_a   1.000
_cell.length_b   1.000
_cell.length_c   1.000
_cell.angle_alpha   90.00
_cell.angle_beta   90.00
_cell.angle_gamma   90.00
#
_symmetry.space_group_name_H-M   'P 1'
#
loop_
_entity.id
_entity.type
_entity.pdbx_description
1 polymer ?
#
loop_
_entity_poly.entity_id
_entity_poly.type
_entity_poly.pdbx_seq_one_letter_code
_entity_poly.pdbx_strand_id
1 'polypeptide(L)'
;MRAYLVIFLLLFSGPAFSDNVKDISNKKLNEYFKSDLDYEAFFLNLKSSLLSGDKQQVASLNLYPIRVNYPSGSVYYDTIEQFIENYDSIVTPEMLTRVKEQQFKNLSYNYNGLNIGFGDIWFSGICMDGALCKELKINVWAYSVLSVSKQ
;
A
#
# COMPACT_ATOMS: atom_id res chain seq x y z
N MET A 1 9.64 -72.02 -6.89
CA MET A 1 8.60 -71.02 -7.19
C MET A 1 8.12 -70.38 -5.89
N ARG A 2 8.62 -69.19 -5.55
CA ARG A 2 7.94 -68.21 -4.68
C ARG A 2 8.50 -66.84 -5.06
N ALA A 3 7.75 -66.11 -5.88
CA ALA A 3 8.10 -64.76 -6.32
C ALA A 3 7.78 -63.79 -5.17
N TYR A 4 8.77 -62.99 -4.75
CA TYR A 4 8.57 -61.91 -3.79
C TYR A 4 8.11 -60.67 -4.57
N LEU A 5 6.86 -60.27 -4.37
CA LEU A 5 6.34 -59.00 -4.85
C LEU A 5 6.64 -57.94 -3.76
N VAL A 6 7.70 -57.17 -3.94
CA VAL A 6 8.01 -56.01 -3.07
C VAL A 6 7.33 -54.79 -3.68
N ILE A 7 6.18 -54.40 -3.12
CA ILE A 7 5.49 -53.16 -3.47
C ILE A 7 6.20 -52.01 -2.73
N PHE A 8 6.96 -51.21 -3.47
CA PHE A 8 7.52 -49.95 -3.00
C PHE A 8 6.40 -48.90 -2.94
N LEU A 9 5.86 -48.63 -1.75
CA LEU A 9 5.01 -47.47 -1.49
C LEU A 9 5.90 -46.23 -1.42
N LEU A 10 6.07 -45.55 -2.55
CA LEU A 10 6.67 -44.21 -2.60
C LEU A 10 5.67 -43.22 -2.01
N LEU A 11 5.86 -42.87 -0.73
CA LEU A 11 5.24 -41.69 -0.13
C LEU A 11 5.84 -40.46 -0.82
N PHE A 12 5.16 -39.97 -1.86
CA PHE A 12 5.45 -38.70 -2.50
C PHE A 12 5.15 -37.59 -1.48
N SER A 13 6.16 -37.21 -0.71
CA SER A 13 6.13 -36.02 0.12
C SER A 13 6.20 -34.82 -0.84
N GLY A 14 5.04 -34.40 -1.35
CA GLY A 14 4.97 -33.16 -2.12
C GLY A 14 5.47 -32.00 -1.25
N PRO A 15 6.18 -31.02 -1.82
CA PRO A 15 6.52 -29.82 -1.07
C PRO A 15 5.22 -29.17 -0.61
N ALA A 16 5.03 -29.06 0.70
CA ALA A 16 4.06 -28.14 1.25
C ALA A 16 4.54 -26.74 0.88
N PHE A 17 3.96 -26.14 -0.16
CA PHE A 17 4.06 -24.70 -0.36
C PHE A 17 3.35 -24.08 0.84
N SER A 18 4.14 -23.73 1.87
CA SER A 18 3.72 -22.81 2.90
C SER A 18 3.51 -21.48 2.22
N ASP A 19 2.31 -21.26 1.71
CA ASP A 19 1.84 -19.95 1.26
C ASP A 19 1.86 -19.02 2.47
N ASN A 20 3.01 -18.38 2.72
CA ASN A 20 3.10 -17.13 3.45
C ASN A 20 2.48 -16.01 2.60
N VAL A 21 1.36 -16.28 1.93
CA VAL A 21 0.53 -15.26 1.33
C VAL A 21 0.04 -14.45 2.52
N LYS A 22 0.57 -13.22 2.64
CA LYS A 22 -0.03 -12.22 3.51
C LYS A 22 -1.46 -12.07 3.03
N ASP A 23 -2.39 -12.76 3.66
CA ASP A 23 -3.80 -12.66 3.34
C ASP A 23 -4.32 -11.41 4.06
N ILE A 24 -4.08 -10.22 3.50
CA ILE A 24 -4.58 -8.98 4.07
C ILE A 24 -6.07 -8.86 3.77
N SER A 25 -6.84 -8.50 4.80
CA SER A 25 -8.27 -8.17 4.69
C SER A 25 -8.62 -7.00 5.60
N ASN A 26 -9.71 -6.29 5.32
CA ASN A 26 -10.21 -5.23 6.20
C ASN A 26 -10.37 -5.70 7.65
N LYS A 27 -10.85 -6.94 7.86
CA LYS A 27 -10.96 -7.53 9.20
C LYS A 27 -9.61 -7.55 9.95
N LYS A 28 -8.56 -8.06 9.31
CA LYS A 28 -7.21 -8.14 9.92
C LYS A 28 -6.62 -6.75 10.17
N LEU A 29 -6.83 -5.81 9.25
CA LEU A 29 -6.35 -4.44 9.40
C LEU A 29 -7.09 -3.70 10.52
N ASN A 30 -8.41 -3.87 10.62
CA ASN A 30 -9.23 -3.29 11.68
C ASN A 30 -8.87 -3.84 13.07
N GLU A 31 -8.54 -5.13 13.17
CA GLU A 31 -8.01 -5.73 14.40
C GLU A 31 -6.64 -5.13 14.77
N TYR A 32 -5.73 -5.00 13.79
CA TYR A 32 -4.39 -4.46 14.02
C TYR A 32 -4.40 -2.97 14.39
N PHE A 33 -5.17 -2.15 13.67
CA PHE A 33 -5.23 -0.70 13.84
C PHE A 33 -6.29 -0.24 14.85
N LYS A 34 -7.10 -1.16 15.39
CA LYS A 34 -8.23 -0.85 16.28
C LYS A 34 -9.19 0.16 15.64
N SER A 35 -9.53 -0.09 14.38
CA SER A 35 -10.40 0.75 13.56
C SER A 35 -11.62 -0.03 13.07
N ASP A 36 -12.56 0.66 12.43
CA ASP A 36 -13.67 0.05 11.68
C ASP A 36 -13.78 0.73 10.31
N LEU A 37 -12.70 0.62 9.53
CA LEU A 37 -12.53 1.32 8.25
C LEU A 37 -12.42 0.33 7.11
N ASP A 38 -12.77 0.79 5.91
CA ASP A 38 -12.66 0.04 4.67
C ASP A 38 -11.39 0.43 3.91
N TYR A 39 -10.27 -0.21 4.27
CA TYR A 39 -8.97 0.01 3.63
C TYR A 39 -8.94 -0.48 2.19
N GLU A 40 -9.69 -1.53 1.86
CA GLU A 40 -9.77 -2.05 0.50
C GLU A 40 -10.45 -1.05 -0.42
N ALA A 41 -11.62 -0.52 -0.03
CA ALA A 41 -12.33 0.48 -0.80
C ALA A 41 -11.49 1.76 -0.97
N PHE A 42 -10.80 2.21 0.09
CA PHE A 42 -9.90 3.36 -0.01
C PHE A 42 -8.75 3.10 -0.99
N PHE A 43 -8.09 1.94 -0.88
CA PHE A 43 -7.01 1.55 -1.79
C PHE A 43 -7.48 1.51 -3.25
N LEU A 44 -8.65 0.91 -3.52
CA LEU A 44 -9.19 0.82 -4.87
C LEU A 44 -9.55 2.20 -5.43
N ASN A 45 -10.12 3.09 -4.61
CA ASN A 45 -10.39 4.47 -5.02
C ASN A 45 -9.09 5.21 -5.36
N LEU A 46 -8.12 5.21 -4.44
CA LEU A 46 -6.82 5.84 -4.65
C LEU A 46 -6.13 5.32 -5.90
N LYS A 47 -6.08 3.99 -6.08
CA LYS A 47 -5.48 3.34 -7.26
C LYS A 47 -6.19 3.78 -8.54
N SER A 48 -7.52 3.80 -8.54
CA SER A 48 -8.30 4.21 -9.71
C SER A 48 -8.00 5.67 -10.09
N SER A 49 -8.02 6.58 -9.12
CA SER A 49 -7.76 8.02 -9.35
C SER A 49 -6.34 8.29 -9.82
N LEU A 50 -5.35 7.59 -9.27
CA LEU A 50 -3.96 7.67 -9.72
C LEU A 50 -3.81 7.21 -11.18
N LEU A 51 -4.45 6.10 -11.55
CA LEU A 51 -4.35 5.52 -12.89
C LEU A 51 -5.19 6.25 -13.95
N SER A 52 -6.26 6.96 -13.55
CA SER A 52 -7.04 7.83 -14.45
C SER A 52 -6.42 9.22 -14.63
N GLY A 53 -5.43 9.58 -13.80
CA GLY A 53 -4.85 10.92 -13.79
C GLY A 53 -5.75 11.99 -13.17
N ASP A 54 -6.71 11.60 -12.33
CA ASP A 54 -7.62 12.52 -11.63
C ASP A 54 -6.90 13.21 -10.47
N LYS A 55 -6.18 14.29 -10.80
CA LYS A 55 -5.35 15.05 -9.85
C LYS A 55 -6.18 15.59 -8.69
N GLN A 56 -7.39 16.06 -8.94
CA GLN A 56 -8.30 16.60 -7.92
C GLN A 56 -8.74 15.51 -6.94
N GLN A 57 -9.15 14.34 -7.46
CA GLN A 57 -9.56 13.24 -6.59
C GLN A 57 -8.38 12.72 -5.77
N VAL A 58 -7.20 12.54 -6.35
CA VAL A 58 -5.99 12.14 -5.61
C VAL A 58 -5.66 13.17 -4.53
N ALA A 59 -5.66 14.45 -4.86
CA ALA A 59 -5.35 15.51 -3.91
C ALA A 59 -6.35 15.56 -2.74
N SER A 60 -7.62 15.21 -2.96
CA SER A 60 -8.66 15.17 -1.91
C SER A 60 -8.52 13.99 -0.92
N LEU A 61 -7.75 12.96 -1.29
CA LEU A 61 -7.47 11.79 -0.44
C LEU A 61 -6.28 12.02 0.50
N ASN A 62 -5.59 13.15 0.36
CA ASN A 62 -4.42 13.49 1.16
C ASN A 62 -4.79 14.12 2.50
N LEU A 63 -3.98 13.84 3.52
CA LEU A 63 -3.93 14.59 4.77
C LEU A 63 -2.93 15.73 4.62
N TYR A 64 -3.41 16.97 4.74
CA TYR A 64 -2.57 18.17 4.67
C TYR A 64 -2.15 18.67 6.06
N PRO A 65 -0.92 19.22 6.21
CA PRO A 65 0.10 19.34 5.18
C PRO A 65 0.69 17.97 4.81
N ILE A 66 0.82 17.69 3.51
CA ILE A 66 1.30 16.39 3.04
C ILE A 66 2.80 16.39 2.85
N ARG A 67 3.46 15.38 3.42
CA ARG A 67 4.89 15.17 3.29
C ARG A 67 5.21 14.44 1.98
N VAL A 68 6.15 14.97 1.21
CA VAL A 68 6.73 14.29 0.04
C VAL A 68 8.24 14.16 0.22
N ASN A 69 8.74 12.93 0.14
CA ASN A 69 10.16 12.63 0.24
C ASN A 69 10.78 12.55 -1.16
N TYR A 70 11.74 13.42 -1.42
CA TYR A 70 12.60 13.39 -2.59
C TYR A 70 14.01 12.92 -2.22
N PRO A 71 14.85 12.52 -3.19
CA PRO A 71 16.26 12.24 -2.92
C PRO A 71 17.02 13.42 -2.31
N SER A 72 16.58 14.65 -2.58
CA SER A 72 17.16 15.89 -2.03
C SER A 72 16.67 16.25 -0.62
N GLY A 73 15.64 15.57 -0.10
CA GLY A 73 15.04 15.87 1.19
C GLY A 73 13.51 15.81 1.17
N SER A 74 12.89 16.13 2.31
CA SER A 74 11.44 16.18 2.44
C SER A 74 10.91 17.60 2.19
N VAL A 75 9.82 17.70 1.43
CA VAL A 75 9.04 18.92 1.22
C VAL A 75 7.63 18.68 1.76
N TYR A 76 7.00 19.71 2.33
CA TYR A 76 5.60 19.68 2.73
C TYR A 76 4.80 20.56 1.79
N TYR A 77 3.66 20.05 1.33
CA TYR A 77 2.67 20.84 0.58
C TYR A 77 1.48 21.06 1.50
N ASP A 78 1.12 22.32 1.72
CA ASP A 78 0.14 22.70 2.74
C ASP A 78 -1.30 22.61 2.25
N THR A 79 -1.50 22.59 0.94
CA THR A 79 -2.83 22.72 0.31
C THR A 79 -3.00 21.79 -0.88
N ILE A 80 -4.27 21.56 -1.25
CA ILE A 80 -4.66 20.82 -2.44
C ILE A 80 -4.06 21.47 -3.69
N GLU A 81 -4.10 22.81 -3.77
CA GLU A 81 -3.62 23.57 -4.90
C GLU A 81 -2.11 23.38 -5.09
N GLN A 82 -1.33 23.51 -4.01
CA GLN A 82 0.11 23.26 -4.05
C GLN A 82 0.46 21.83 -4.47
N PHE A 83 -0.29 20.83 -3.99
CA PHE A 83 -0.09 19.44 -4.41
C PHE A 83 -0.40 19.25 -5.90
N ILE A 84 -1.50 19.81 -6.40
CA ILE A 84 -1.90 19.71 -7.82
C ILE A 84 -0.88 20.41 -8.73
N GLU A 85 -0.40 21.59 -8.35
CA GLU A 85 0.63 22.34 -9.08
C GLU A 85 1.94 21.53 -9.23
N ASN A 86 2.25 20.69 -8.25
CA ASN A 86 3.46 19.85 -8.21
C ASN A 86 3.17 18.37 -8.54
N TYR A 87 1.95 18.04 -9.00
CA TYR A 87 1.49 16.66 -9.10
C TYR A 87 2.44 15.77 -9.91
N ASP A 88 2.88 16.25 -11.07
CA ASP A 88 3.68 15.44 -12.00
C ASP A 88 5.12 15.18 -11.48
N SER A 89 5.61 15.98 -10.51
CA SER A 89 6.88 15.69 -9.82
C SER A 89 6.70 14.76 -8.63
N ILE A 90 5.50 14.70 -8.04
CA ILE A 90 5.17 13.86 -6.88
C ILE A 90 4.74 12.45 -7.34
N VAL A 91 3.84 12.37 -8.32
CA VAL A 91 3.26 11.13 -8.85
C VAL A 91 3.93 10.80 -10.18
N THR A 92 5.05 10.09 -10.13
CA THR A 92 5.86 9.81 -11.32
C THR A 92 5.35 8.60 -12.12
N PRO A 93 5.71 8.45 -13.40
CA PRO A 93 5.37 7.27 -14.19
C PRO A 93 5.83 5.93 -13.56
N GLU A 94 7.00 5.91 -12.92
CA GLU A 94 7.51 4.73 -12.23
C GLU A 94 6.66 4.36 -11.01
N MET A 95 6.20 5.36 -10.26
CA MET A 95 5.26 5.17 -9.16
C MET A 95 3.93 4.59 -9.69
N LEU A 96 3.39 5.14 -10.78
CA LEU A 96 2.16 4.64 -11.41
C LEU A 96 2.30 3.19 -11.91
N THR A 97 3.49 2.78 -12.35
CA THR A 97 3.77 1.40 -12.75
C THR A 97 3.61 0.45 -11.55
N ARG A 98 4.19 0.81 -10.40
CA ARG A 98 4.05 0.01 -9.16
C ARG A 98 2.61 0.04 -8.62
N VAL A 99 1.93 1.18 -8.70
CA VAL A 99 0.49 1.30 -8.36
C VAL A 99 -0.36 0.34 -9.21
N LYS A 100 -0.09 0.26 -10.51
CA LYS A 100 -0.80 -0.61 -11.45
C LYS A 100 -0.68 -2.09 -11.06
N GLU A 101 0.51 -2.53 -10.69
CA GLU A 101 0.80 -3.93 -10.34
C GLU A 101 0.30 -4.32 -8.94
N GLN A 102 0.24 -3.36 -8.02
CA GLN A 102 -0.13 -3.61 -6.62
C GLN A 102 -1.57 -4.15 -6.48
N GLN A 103 -1.74 -5.20 -5.68
CA GLN A 103 -3.04 -5.72 -5.24
C GLN A 103 -3.23 -5.46 -3.75
N PHE A 104 -4.48 -5.25 -3.31
CA PHE A 104 -4.81 -4.97 -1.91
C PHE A 104 -4.29 -6.05 -0.95
N LYS A 105 -4.58 -7.32 -1.27
CA LYS A 105 -4.12 -8.48 -0.50
C LYS A 105 -2.59 -8.53 -0.31
N ASN A 106 -1.82 -7.93 -1.22
CA ASN A 106 -0.35 -7.96 -1.21
C ASN A 106 0.28 -6.67 -0.67
N LEU A 107 -0.50 -5.74 -0.10
CA LEU A 107 0.06 -4.52 0.49
C LEU A 107 1.02 -4.87 1.63
N SER A 108 1.96 -4.00 1.92
CA SER A 108 2.71 -4.06 3.17
C SER A 108 2.10 -3.06 4.14
N TYR A 109 2.09 -3.43 5.43
CA TYR A 109 1.62 -2.56 6.49
C TYR A 109 2.50 -2.69 7.73
N ASN A 110 2.55 -1.63 8.53
CA ASN A 110 3.15 -1.59 9.85
C ASN A 110 2.41 -0.56 10.71
N TYR A 111 3.01 -0.14 11.83
CA TYR A 111 2.40 0.83 12.72
C TYR A 111 2.14 2.21 12.08
N ASN A 112 2.73 2.54 10.93
CA ASN A 112 2.49 3.78 10.17
C ASN A 112 1.33 3.67 9.14
N GLY A 113 0.68 2.50 9.04
CA GLY A 113 -0.37 2.24 8.06
C GLY A 113 0.08 1.29 6.95
N LEU A 114 -0.56 1.43 5.79
CA LEU A 114 -0.31 0.65 4.59
C LEU A 114 0.52 1.45 3.59
N ASN A 115 1.25 0.77 2.71
CA ASN A 115 1.91 1.41 1.58
C ASN A 115 1.75 0.66 0.26
N ILE A 116 1.79 1.45 -0.82
CA ILE A 116 1.84 0.99 -2.21
C ILE A 116 3.31 1.01 -2.68
N GLY A 117 3.70 0.03 -3.51
CA GLY A 117 5.04 -0.02 -4.09
C GLY A 117 6.10 -0.35 -3.03
N PHE A 118 7.19 0.42 -3.01
CA PHE A 118 8.30 0.23 -2.06
C PHE A 118 8.26 1.30 -0.94
N GLY A 119 7.06 1.70 -0.52
CA GLY A 119 6.86 2.87 0.34
C GLY A 119 6.61 4.17 -0.44
N ASP A 120 6.18 4.04 -1.70
CA ASP A 120 5.89 5.15 -2.61
C ASP A 120 4.77 6.04 -2.09
N ILE A 121 3.69 5.42 -1.60
CA ILE A 121 2.49 6.11 -1.13
C ILE A 121 2.05 5.45 0.15
N TRP A 122 2.01 6.22 1.24
CA TRP A 122 1.57 5.76 2.55
C TRP A 122 0.20 6.31 2.88
N PHE A 123 -0.69 5.44 3.33
CA PHE A 123 -2.02 5.81 3.79
C PHE A 123 -2.38 5.05 5.05
N SER A 124 -3.15 5.71 5.91
CA SER A 124 -3.57 5.13 7.18
C SER A 124 -4.87 5.75 7.66
N GLY A 125 -5.60 4.98 8.46
CA GLY A 125 -6.74 5.45 9.24
C GLY A 125 -6.40 5.67 10.71
N ILE A 126 -5.11 5.69 11.08
CA ILE A 126 -4.66 5.84 12.47
C ILE A 126 -4.48 7.30 12.85
N CYS A 127 -4.77 7.60 14.11
CA CYS A 127 -4.49 8.90 14.69
C CYS A 127 -2.99 9.05 14.97
N MET A 128 -2.28 9.88 14.20
CA MET A 128 -0.86 10.13 14.43
C MET A 128 -0.58 11.08 15.61
N ASP A 129 -1.57 11.89 16.02
CA ASP A 129 -1.51 12.79 17.18
C ASP A 129 -2.61 12.44 18.19
N GLY A 130 -2.29 11.56 19.15
CA GLY A 130 -3.20 10.85 20.08
C GLY A 130 -4.20 11.64 20.94
N ALA A 131 -4.51 12.90 20.64
CA ALA A 131 -5.54 13.70 21.31
C ALA A 131 -6.58 14.34 20.35
N LEU A 132 -6.45 14.25 19.02
CA LEU A 132 -7.27 15.04 18.08
C LEU A 132 -8.19 14.28 17.11
N CYS A 133 -8.20 12.95 17.11
CA CYS A 133 -9.11 12.22 16.22
C CYS A 133 -10.50 12.13 16.81
N LYS A 134 -11.33 13.13 16.49
CA LYS A 134 -12.78 13.05 16.68
C LYS A 134 -13.39 11.93 15.81
N GLU A 135 -12.79 11.67 14.64
CA GLU A 135 -13.16 10.59 13.72
C GLU A 135 -11.89 10.02 13.05
N LEU A 136 -11.79 8.69 12.98
CA LEU A 136 -10.74 8.03 12.20
C LEU A 136 -11.15 8.07 10.71
N LYS A 137 -10.31 8.65 9.86
CA LYS A 137 -10.50 8.69 8.41
C LYS A 137 -9.22 8.23 7.73
N ILE A 138 -9.34 7.33 6.75
CA ILE A 138 -8.21 6.93 5.93
C ILE A 138 -7.82 8.11 5.03
N ASN A 139 -6.56 8.50 5.09
CA ASN A 139 -5.98 9.48 4.17
C ASN A 139 -4.56 9.05 3.78
N VAL A 140 -4.09 9.52 2.63
CA VAL A 140 -2.68 9.48 2.25
C VAL A 140 -1.93 10.52 3.07
N TRP A 141 -0.89 10.11 3.79
CA TRP A 141 -0.13 11.04 4.65
C TRP A 141 1.29 11.29 4.14
N ALA A 142 1.80 10.46 3.22
CA ALA A 142 3.07 10.72 2.58
C ALA A 142 3.23 10.09 1.20
N TYR A 143 4.05 10.76 0.37
CA TYR A 143 4.63 10.22 -0.86
C TYR A 143 6.15 10.10 -0.73
N SER A 144 6.73 9.14 -1.45
CA SER A 144 8.18 9.00 -1.63
C SER A 144 8.50 8.87 -3.10
N VAL A 145 9.14 9.90 -3.65
CA VAL A 145 9.63 9.94 -5.03
C VAL A 145 10.95 9.18 -5.08
N LEU A 146 10.85 7.87 -5.26
CA LEU A 146 12.01 6.99 -5.33
C LEU A 146 12.70 7.14 -6.69
N SER A 147 13.97 7.52 -6.67
CA SER A 147 14.84 7.34 -7.82
C SER A 147 15.20 5.86 -7.94
N VAL A 148 14.52 5.11 -8.81
CA VAL A 148 15.09 3.83 -9.26
C VAL A 148 16.19 4.22 -10.23
N SER A 149 17.46 3.95 -9.89
CA SER A 149 18.55 4.12 -10.85
C SER A 149 18.16 3.38 -12.13
N LYS A 150 18.15 4.06 -13.29
CA LYS A 150 18.11 3.37 -14.57
C LYS A 150 19.28 2.37 -14.56
N GLN A 151 18.97 1.07 -14.50
CA GLN A 151 19.95 0.04 -14.83
C GLN A 151 20.37 0.18 -16.28
#